data_AF-A0A1M7URV4-F1
#
_entry.id   AF-A0A1M7URV4-F1
#
_cell.length_a   1.000
_cell.length_b   1.000
_cell.length_c   1.000
_cell.angle_alpha   90.00
_cell.angle_beta   90.00
_cell.angle_gamma   90.00
#
_symmetry.space_group_name_H-M   'P 1'
#
loop_
_entity.id
_entity.type
_entity.pdbx_description
1 polymer ?
#
loop_
_entity_poly.entity_id
_entity_poly.type
_entity_poly.pdbx_seq_one_letter_code
_entity_poly.pdbx_strand_id
1 'polypeptide(L)'
;MQGDGTLSQMIKSNLLGFARSCGWRGLRTAAAAALLCAVVSGCGEQFQKGYILPPGALEQIPIGASQDQVLIVMGTPSTVATLNGEVFYYISQRTERTIAFMNDKIVDQRVIAIYFDRNRQVRRLANYGLRDGKIFDFISRTTPTSGQEINYVAPLFKALNIGQSSN
;
A
#
# COMPACT_ATOMS: atom_id res chain seq x y z
N MET A 1 24.58 -36.02 77.19
CA MET A 1 23.20 -35.68 77.55
C MET A 1 22.26 -36.00 76.39
N GLN A 2 21.46 -37.07 76.43
CA GLN A 2 21.95 -38.45 76.49
C GLN A 2 21.03 -39.39 75.68
N GLY A 3 21.49 -39.88 74.52
CA GLY A 3 20.71 -40.81 73.67
C GLY A 3 19.54 -40.11 72.96
N ASP A 4 19.24 -40.40 71.70
CA ASP A 4 18.92 -41.70 71.10
C ASP A 4 19.55 -41.81 69.68
N GLY A 5 19.98 -42.96 69.18
CA GLY A 5 19.66 -44.32 69.55
C GLY A 5 18.74 -44.94 68.51
N THR A 6 19.35 -45.58 67.49
CA THR A 6 18.77 -46.61 66.60
C THR A 6 17.84 -46.06 65.48
N LEU A 7 17.92 -46.42 64.20
CA LEU A 7 18.33 -47.63 63.46
C LEU A 7 18.89 -47.16 62.09
N SER A 8 20.13 -47.41 61.70
CA SER A 8 20.66 -48.65 61.12
C SER A 8 19.69 -49.42 60.19
N GLN A 9 20.10 -49.46 58.91
CA GLN A 9 19.75 -50.43 57.86
C GLN A 9 18.49 -50.20 57.02
N MET A 10 18.70 -49.64 55.82
CA MET A 10 18.42 -50.35 54.57
C MET A 10 19.30 -49.70 53.48
N ILE A 11 20.47 -50.26 53.20
CA ILE A 11 20.68 -51.35 52.24
C ILE A 11 20.34 -50.93 50.81
N LYS A 12 21.44 -50.67 50.08
CA LYS A 12 21.73 -51.01 48.68
C LYS A 12 21.16 -50.13 47.56
N SER A 13 22.14 -49.78 46.73
CA SER A 13 22.08 -49.64 45.27
C SER A 13 21.46 -48.32 44.78
N ASN A 14 21.97 -47.67 43.75
CA ASN A 14 22.79 -48.19 42.66
C ASN A 14 23.58 -47.03 42.03
N LEU A 15 24.83 -47.30 41.71
CA LEU A 15 25.57 -46.57 40.70
C LEU A 15 24.80 -46.67 39.36
N LEU A 16 25.15 -45.76 38.44
CA LEU A 16 24.83 -45.76 37.00
C LEU A 16 23.60 -44.95 36.60
N GLY A 17 23.80 -44.06 35.62
CA GLY A 17 22.71 -43.69 34.74
C GLY A 17 22.74 -42.31 34.11
N PHE A 18 23.90 -41.83 33.66
CA PHE A 18 23.92 -40.83 32.59
C PHE A 18 23.24 -41.43 31.35
N ALA A 19 21.97 -41.11 31.11
CA ALA A 19 21.26 -41.55 29.91
C ALA A 19 20.51 -40.37 29.28
N ARG A 20 21.20 -39.74 28.34
CA ARG A 20 20.65 -38.83 27.34
C ARG A 20 19.51 -39.53 26.59
N SER A 21 18.33 -38.94 26.57
CA SER A 21 17.32 -39.23 25.55
C SER A 21 16.88 -37.93 24.88
N CYS A 22 17.75 -37.39 24.03
CA CYS A 22 17.37 -36.38 23.05
C CYS A 22 16.62 -37.10 21.93
N GLY A 23 15.30 -37.21 22.08
CA GLY A 23 14.42 -37.86 21.11
C GLY A 23 14.30 -37.02 19.83
N TRP A 24 14.90 -37.51 18.75
CA TRP A 24 14.93 -36.93 17.39
C TRP A 24 13.53 -36.74 16.73
N ARG A 25 12.43 -37.09 17.42
CA ARG A 25 11.04 -36.95 16.94
C ARG A 25 10.42 -35.59 17.26
N GLY A 26 10.91 -34.87 18.27
CA GLY A 26 10.42 -33.52 18.63
C GLY A 26 10.95 -32.40 17.72
N LEU A 27 12.01 -32.67 16.96
CA LEU A 27 12.67 -31.65 16.14
C LEU A 27 11.89 -31.34 14.85
N ARG A 28 11.12 -32.32 14.32
CA ARG A 28 10.33 -32.14 13.08
C ARG A 28 9.07 -31.30 13.30
N THR A 29 8.43 -31.41 14.46
CA THR A 29 7.25 -30.61 14.81
C THR A 29 7.62 -29.17 15.16
N ALA A 30 8.76 -28.96 15.82
CA ALA A 30 9.29 -27.62 16.08
C ALA A 30 9.67 -26.88 14.79
N ALA A 31 10.29 -27.57 13.83
CA ALA A 31 10.64 -26.99 12.53
C ALA A 31 9.40 -26.59 11.70
N ALA A 32 8.33 -27.40 11.74
CA ALA A 32 7.08 -27.10 11.03
C ALA A 32 6.34 -25.89 11.62
N ALA A 33 6.32 -25.76 12.95
CA ALA A 33 5.71 -24.61 13.63
C ALA A 33 6.50 -23.31 13.39
N ALA A 34 7.83 -23.37 13.38
CA ALA A 34 8.68 -22.22 13.05
C ALA A 34 8.51 -21.78 11.57
N LEU A 35 8.36 -22.73 10.64
CA LEU A 35 8.05 -22.44 9.24
C LEU A 35 6.67 -21.78 9.07
N LEU A 36 5.66 -22.24 9.81
CA LEU A 36 4.31 -21.65 9.79
C LEU A 36 4.29 -20.20 10.32
N CYS A 37 5.04 -19.90 11.40
CA CYS A 37 5.14 -18.54 11.93
C CYS A 37 5.91 -17.58 10.98
N ALA A 38 6.85 -18.09 10.18
CA ALA A 38 7.61 -17.29 9.23
C ALA A 38 6.77 -16.82 8.02
N VAL A 39 5.65 -17.48 7.71
CA VAL A 39 4.76 -17.07 6.60
C VAL A 39 3.84 -15.91 7.01
N VAL A 40 3.63 -15.67 8.31
CA VAL A 40 2.67 -14.66 8.84
C VAL A 40 3.31 -13.29 9.11
N SER A 41 4.64 -13.13 9.04
CA SER A 41 5.33 -11.88 9.39
C SER A 41 5.23 -10.74 8.34
N GLY A 42 4.22 -10.76 7.48
CA GLY A 42 4.09 -9.84 6.34
C GLY A 42 2.80 -9.04 6.32
N CYS A 43 2.31 -8.53 7.44
CA CYS A 43 1.21 -7.56 7.44
C CYS A 43 1.79 -6.13 7.32
N GLY A 44 2.21 -5.76 6.11
CA GLY A 44 2.59 -4.38 5.80
C GLY A 44 1.36 -3.48 5.81
N GLU A 45 1.46 -2.31 6.44
CA GLU A 45 0.39 -1.33 6.49
C GLU A 45 0.42 -0.48 5.20
N GLN A 46 -0.59 -0.66 4.36
CA GLN A 46 -0.77 0.13 3.14
C GLN A 46 -1.68 1.31 3.42
N PHE A 47 -1.12 2.52 3.35
CA PHE A 47 -1.87 3.75 3.53
C PHE A 47 -2.22 4.35 2.17
N GLN A 48 -3.52 4.46 1.89
CA GLN A 48 -4.02 5.21 0.74
C GLN A 48 -4.44 6.60 1.21
N LYS A 49 -3.94 7.65 0.57
CA LYS A 49 -4.30 9.04 0.83
C LYS A 49 -4.97 9.66 -0.39
N GLY A 50 -6.00 10.48 -0.16
CA GLY A 50 -6.73 11.19 -1.20
C GLY A 50 -7.90 10.39 -1.79
N TYR A 51 -8.28 10.73 -3.02
CA TYR A 51 -9.44 10.15 -3.68
C TYR A 51 -9.16 8.69 -4.09
N ILE A 52 -10.09 7.78 -3.79
CA ILE A 52 -10.00 6.37 -4.21
C ILE A 52 -10.91 6.18 -5.41
N LEU A 53 -10.30 5.89 -6.56
CA LEU A 53 -11.06 5.61 -7.77
C LEU A 53 -11.78 4.26 -7.63
N PRO A 54 -13.12 4.20 -7.77
CA PRO A 54 -13.82 2.93 -7.86
C PRO A 54 -13.41 2.20 -9.16
N PRO A 55 -13.21 0.88 -9.12
CA PRO A 55 -12.88 0.12 -10.32
C PRO A 55 -13.99 0.31 -11.37
N GLY A 56 -13.61 0.64 -12.61
CA GLY A 56 -14.55 0.86 -13.72
C GLY A 56 -15.34 2.17 -13.69
N ALA A 57 -15.10 3.09 -12.75
CA ALA A 57 -15.82 4.38 -12.72
C ALA A 57 -15.54 5.24 -13.97
N LEU A 58 -14.32 5.20 -14.50
CA LEU A 58 -13.94 5.96 -15.69
C LEU A 58 -14.54 5.36 -16.98
N GLU A 59 -14.82 4.06 -16.99
CA GLU A 59 -15.44 3.37 -18.13
C GLU A 59 -16.95 3.67 -18.22
N GLN A 60 -17.57 3.97 -17.07
CA GLN A 60 -18.97 4.37 -16.98
C GLN A 60 -19.23 5.82 -17.43
N ILE A 61 -18.18 6.61 -17.66
CA ILE A 61 -18.26 8.00 -18.09
C ILE A 61 -17.88 8.06 -19.58
N PRO A 62 -18.85 7.94 -20.51
CA PRO A 62 -18.57 8.12 -21.92
C PRO A 62 -18.22 9.58 -22.22
N ILE A 63 -17.50 9.78 -23.32
CA ILE A 63 -17.28 11.12 -23.88
C ILE A 63 -18.66 11.72 -24.24
N GLY A 64 -18.89 12.96 -23.83
CA GLY A 64 -20.17 13.67 -23.94
C GLY A 64 -21.06 13.60 -22.69
N ALA A 65 -20.69 12.83 -21.66
CA ALA A 65 -21.42 12.81 -20.39
C ALA A 65 -21.48 14.21 -19.74
N SER A 66 -22.56 14.50 -19.00
CA SER A 66 -22.69 15.77 -18.31
C SER A 66 -21.78 15.84 -17.08
N GLN A 67 -21.39 17.05 -16.67
CA GLN A 67 -20.67 17.28 -15.42
C GLN A 67 -21.41 16.71 -14.20
N ASP A 68 -22.73 16.84 -14.15
CA ASP A 68 -23.54 16.30 -13.05
C ASP A 68 -23.46 14.77 -12.99
N GLN A 69 -23.43 14.09 -14.15
CA GLN A 69 -23.24 12.64 -14.20
C GLN A 69 -21.87 12.23 -13.67
N VAL A 70 -20.82 12.99 -14.00
CA VAL A 70 -19.48 12.76 -13.45
C VAL A 70 -19.49 12.89 -11.92
N LEU A 71 -20.16 13.92 -11.39
CA LEU A 71 -20.28 14.11 -9.93
C LEU A 71 -21.10 12.98 -9.27
N ILE A 72 -22.09 12.40 -9.94
CA ILE A 72 -22.84 11.26 -9.42
C ILE A 72 -21.97 10.00 -9.37
N VAL A 73 -21.17 9.74 -10.42
CA VAL A 73 -20.34 8.53 -10.53
C VAL A 73 -19.07 8.63 -9.69
N MET A 74 -18.38 9.76 -9.77
CA MET A 74 -17.06 9.99 -9.18
C MET A 74 -17.12 10.80 -7.88
N GLY A 75 -18.18 11.56 -7.62
CA GLY A 75 -18.24 12.47 -6.48
C GLY A 75 -17.45 13.76 -6.68
N THR A 76 -17.29 14.52 -5.59
CA THR A 76 -16.63 15.83 -5.59
C THR A 76 -15.14 15.71 -5.96
N PRO A 77 -14.66 16.51 -6.92
CA PRO A 77 -13.24 16.51 -7.28
C PRO A 77 -12.35 17.06 -6.16
N SER A 78 -11.06 16.71 -6.19
CA SER A 78 -10.08 17.24 -5.25
C SER A 78 -9.74 18.70 -5.55
N THR A 79 -9.72 19.08 -6.83
CA THR A 79 -9.45 20.44 -7.27
C THR A 79 -10.12 20.68 -8.62
N VAL A 80 -10.55 21.92 -8.86
CA VAL A 80 -11.10 22.37 -10.14
C VAL A 80 -10.15 23.39 -10.76
N ALA A 81 -9.96 23.34 -12.07
CA ALA A 81 -9.25 24.38 -12.81
C ALA A 81 -9.98 24.75 -14.09
N THR A 82 -9.85 26.00 -14.51
CA THR A 82 -10.52 26.51 -15.70
C THR A 82 -9.49 26.66 -16.83
N LEU A 83 -9.48 25.71 -17.78
CA LEU A 83 -8.59 25.71 -18.95
C LEU A 83 -9.41 25.58 -20.23
N ASN A 84 -9.73 26.69 -20.88
CA ASN A 84 -10.59 26.72 -22.09
C ASN A 84 -11.92 25.95 -21.92
N GLY A 85 -12.40 25.86 -20.68
CA GLY A 85 -13.41 24.92 -20.19
C GLY A 85 -13.16 24.64 -18.70
N GLU A 86 -13.98 23.81 -18.08
CA GLU A 86 -13.76 23.36 -16.70
C GLU A 86 -12.98 22.04 -16.70
N VAL A 87 -12.11 21.82 -15.72
CA VAL A 87 -11.32 20.59 -15.59
C VAL A 87 -11.35 20.13 -14.14
N PHE A 88 -11.77 18.88 -13.94
CA PHE A 88 -11.78 18.24 -12.62
C PHE A 88 -10.55 17.38 -12.43
N TYR A 89 -9.86 17.61 -11.31
CA TYR A 89 -8.70 16.84 -10.89
C TYR A 89 -9.06 15.96 -9.70
N TYR A 90 -8.86 14.65 -9.86
CA TYR A 90 -8.92 13.68 -8.77
C TYR A 90 -7.50 13.17 -8.52
N ILE A 91 -7.00 13.42 -7.32
CA ILE A 91 -5.62 13.12 -6.95
C ILE A 91 -5.64 11.99 -5.92
N SER A 92 -4.88 10.94 -6.21
CA SER A 92 -4.76 9.76 -5.37
C SER A 92 -3.29 9.44 -5.12
N GLN A 93 -2.97 9.06 -3.88
CA GLN A 93 -1.65 8.60 -3.48
C GLN A 93 -1.76 7.30 -2.71
N ARG A 94 -0.86 6.37 -2.98
CA ARG A 94 -0.71 5.12 -2.27
C ARG A 94 0.70 5.07 -1.72
N THR A 95 0.81 5.02 -0.40
CA THR A 95 2.06 4.87 0.33
C THR A 95 2.07 3.53 1.04
N GLU A 96 3.18 2.81 0.95
CA GLU A 96 3.40 1.59 1.72
C GLU A 96 4.45 1.85 2.80
N ARG A 97 4.16 1.39 4.02
CA ARG A 97 5.16 1.30 5.08
C ARG A 97 5.39 -0.18 5.39
N THR A 98 6.59 -0.67 5.12
CA THR A 98 6.97 -2.07 5.43
C THR A 98 7.25 -2.26 6.92
N ILE A 99 7.66 -1.19 7.63
CA ILE A 99 7.99 -1.21 9.05
C ILE A 99 7.56 0.14 9.64
N ALA A 100 6.91 0.15 10.81
CA ALA A 100 6.37 1.37 11.46
C ALA A 100 7.41 2.48 11.72
N PHE A 101 8.71 2.16 11.71
CA PHE A 101 9.82 3.09 11.91
C PHE A 101 10.58 3.48 10.62
N MET A 102 10.20 2.95 9.45
CA MET A 102 10.79 3.32 8.16
C MET A 102 9.96 4.40 7.46
N ASN A 103 10.63 5.23 6.65
CA ASN A 103 9.96 6.26 5.85
C ASN A 103 8.98 5.65 4.85
N ASP A 104 7.80 6.26 4.74
CA ASP A 104 6.74 5.94 3.79
C ASP A 104 7.29 5.99 2.37
N LYS A 105 7.20 4.89 1.64
CA LYS A 105 7.50 4.91 0.20
C LYS A 105 6.20 5.16 -0.55
N ILE A 106 6.18 6.19 -1.39
CA ILE A 106 5.09 6.39 -2.36
C ILE A 106 5.23 5.27 -3.40
N VAL A 107 4.24 4.38 -3.43
CA VAL A 107 4.21 3.24 -4.35
C VAL A 107 3.46 3.58 -5.61
N ASP A 108 2.38 4.34 -5.49
CA ASP A 108 1.60 4.78 -6.65
C ASP A 108 1.04 6.18 -6.43
N GLN A 109 1.04 6.98 -7.49
CA GLN A 109 0.47 8.32 -7.49
C GLN A 109 -0.25 8.53 -8.80
N ARG A 110 -1.55 8.79 -8.73
CA ARG A 110 -2.40 8.97 -9.90
C ARG A 110 -3.18 10.26 -9.83
N VAL A 111 -3.22 10.96 -10.95
CA VAL A 111 -3.94 12.20 -11.17
C VAL A 111 -4.87 11.97 -12.36
N ILE A 112 -6.16 11.95 -12.10
CA ILE A 112 -7.19 11.82 -13.12
C ILE A 112 -7.67 13.23 -13.45
N ALA A 113 -7.60 13.59 -14.73
CA ALA A 113 -8.07 14.86 -15.23
C ALA A 113 -9.25 14.62 -16.18
N ILE A 114 -10.40 15.21 -15.86
CA ILE A 114 -11.59 15.17 -16.71
C ILE A 114 -11.78 16.56 -17.28
N TYR A 115 -11.69 16.67 -18.61
CA TYR A 115 -11.80 17.93 -19.33
C TYR A 115 -13.24 18.11 -19.82
N PHE A 116 -13.83 19.24 -19.48
CA PHE A 116 -15.16 19.62 -19.93
C PHE A 116 -15.09 20.67 -21.05
N ASP A 117 -16.10 20.67 -21.90
CA ASP A 117 -16.33 21.73 -22.87
C ASP A 117 -17.09 22.92 -22.24
N ARG A 118 -17.45 23.93 -23.05
CA ARG A 118 -18.23 25.09 -22.58
C ARG A 118 -19.69 24.74 -22.28
N ASN A 119 -20.19 23.61 -22.76
CA ASN A 119 -21.53 23.10 -22.51
C ASN A 119 -21.58 22.19 -21.27
N ARG A 120 -20.49 22.12 -20.49
CA ARG A 120 -20.33 21.26 -19.30
C ARG A 120 -20.47 19.77 -19.62
N GLN A 121 -19.99 19.37 -20.80
CA GLN A 121 -19.92 17.98 -21.23
C GLN A 121 -18.48 17.47 -21.28
N VAL A 122 -18.28 16.20 -20.95
CA VAL A 122 -16.97 15.55 -20.95
C VAL A 122 -16.42 15.52 -22.38
N ARG A 123 -15.34 16.25 -22.62
CA ARG A 123 -14.63 16.24 -23.90
C ARG A 123 -13.55 15.18 -23.94
N ARG A 124 -12.85 14.98 -22.82
CA ARG A 124 -11.73 14.04 -22.72
C ARG A 124 -11.50 13.61 -21.28
N LEU A 125 -11.08 12.36 -21.11
CA LEU A 125 -10.59 11.82 -19.84
C LEU A 125 -9.10 11.49 -19.98
N ALA A 126 -8.31 11.80 -18.96
CA ALA A 126 -6.90 11.43 -18.86
C ALA A 126 -6.62 10.87 -17.48
N ASN A 127 -5.79 9.82 -17.40
CA ASN A 127 -5.36 9.20 -16.14
C ASN A 127 -3.85 9.20 -16.08
N TYR A 128 -3.29 10.27 -15.54
CA TYR A 128 -1.86 10.41 -15.36
C TYR A 128 -1.39 9.60 -14.15
N GLY A 129 -0.28 8.91 -14.28
CA GLY A 129 0.51 8.52 -13.12
C GLY A 129 1.99 8.51 -13.45
N LEU A 130 2.79 8.10 -12.48
CA LEU A 130 4.23 8.07 -12.62
C LEU A 130 4.66 6.66 -13.03
N ARG A 131 5.34 6.54 -14.18
CA ARG A 131 6.07 5.34 -14.57
C ARG A 131 7.54 5.73 -14.74
N ASP A 132 8.42 5.13 -13.96
CA ASP A 132 9.87 5.41 -13.97
C ASP A 132 10.20 6.90 -13.76
N GLY A 133 9.40 7.60 -12.96
CA GLY A 133 9.53 9.04 -12.71
C GLY A 133 9.03 9.95 -13.85
N LYS A 134 8.45 9.38 -14.92
CA LYS A 134 7.84 10.13 -16.03
C LYS A 134 6.32 10.06 -15.96
N ILE A 135 5.66 11.15 -16.33
CA ILE A 135 4.20 11.25 -16.37
C ILE A 135 3.70 10.43 -17.57
N PHE A 136 2.85 9.42 -17.32
CA PHE A 136 2.27 8.54 -18.32
C PHE A 136 0.75 8.51 -18.19
N ASP A 137 0.02 8.54 -19.31
CA ASP A 137 -1.44 8.38 -19.33
C ASP A 137 -1.83 6.91 -19.54
N PHE A 138 -2.50 6.33 -18.55
CA PHE A 138 -2.95 4.94 -18.58
C PHE A 138 -4.18 4.71 -19.48
N ILE A 139 -5.02 5.74 -19.69
CA ILE A 139 -6.24 5.61 -20.52
C ILE A 139 -5.87 5.74 -21.99
N SER A 140 -5.25 6.86 -22.35
CA SER A 140 -4.89 7.12 -23.75
C SER A 140 -3.74 6.25 -24.24
N ARG A 141 -3.03 5.54 -23.32
CA ARG A 141 -1.83 4.72 -23.57
C ARG A 141 -0.78 5.44 -24.43
N THR A 142 -0.81 6.76 -24.43
CA THR A 142 0.03 7.64 -25.23
C THR A 142 0.66 8.65 -24.28
N THR A 143 1.93 8.96 -24.51
CA THR A 143 2.58 10.07 -23.82
C THR A 143 1.93 11.38 -24.28
N PRO A 144 1.56 12.30 -23.37
CA PRO A 144 0.86 13.53 -23.72
C PRO A 144 1.61 14.29 -24.82
N THR A 145 0.92 14.57 -25.92
CA THR A 145 1.50 15.15 -27.16
C THR A 145 1.61 16.67 -27.12
N SER A 146 1.06 17.31 -26.09
CA SER A 146 0.97 18.77 -25.96
C SER A 146 1.63 19.23 -24.67
N GLY A 147 2.80 19.87 -24.76
CA GLY A 147 3.59 20.31 -23.60
C GLY A 147 2.87 21.26 -22.64
N GLN A 148 1.76 21.89 -23.07
CA GLN A 148 0.92 22.72 -22.21
C GLN A 148 0.28 21.92 -21.07
N GLU A 149 -0.20 20.70 -21.33
CA GLU A 149 -0.90 19.88 -20.31
C GLU A 149 0.05 19.38 -19.23
N ILE A 150 1.28 19.02 -19.63
CA ILE A 150 2.35 18.62 -18.70
C ILE A 150 2.68 19.77 -17.75
N ASN A 151 2.69 21.01 -18.23
CA ASN A 151 3.01 22.18 -17.40
C ASN A 151 1.99 22.42 -16.27
N TYR A 152 0.74 21.94 -16.39
CA TYR A 152 -0.27 22.08 -15.33
C TYR A 152 -0.28 20.91 -14.36
N VAL A 153 0.03 19.72 -14.86
CA VAL A 153 0.00 18.48 -14.07
C VAL A 153 1.32 18.25 -13.34
N ALA A 154 2.47 18.65 -13.92
CA ALA A 154 3.78 18.50 -13.30
C ALA A 154 3.93 19.23 -11.94
N PRO A 155 3.42 20.46 -11.75
CA PRO A 155 3.40 21.10 -10.43
C PRO A 155 2.59 20.32 -9.40
N LEU A 156 1.50 19.64 -9.78
CA LEU A 156 0.72 18.80 -8.88
C LEU A 156 1.56 17.60 -8.43
N PHE A 157 2.20 16.89 -9.37
CA PHE A 157 3.09 15.79 -9.01
C PHE A 157 4.27 16.24 -8.14
N LYS A 158 4.86 17.40 -8.45
CA LYS A 158 5.94 17.99 -7.65
C LYS A 158 5.47 18.33 -6.24
N ALA A 159 4.34 19.03 -6.10
CA ALA A 159 3.76 19.40 -4.79
C ALA A 159 3.55 18.19 -3.88
N LEU A 160 3.15 17.07 -4.47
CA LEU A 160 2.89 15.82 -3.77
C LEU A 160 4.18 15.04 -3.45
N ASN A 161 5.28 15.26 -4.18
CA ASN A 161 6.58 14.63 -3.97
C ASN A 161 7.52 15.41 -3.01
N ILE A 162 7.21 16.68 -2.70
CA ILE A 162 8.06 17.54 -1.84
C ILE A 162 8.25 16.98 -0.42
N GLY A 163 7.40 16.05 0.05
CA GLY A 163 7.55 15.41 1.36
C GLY A 163 8.59 14.27 1.45
N GLN A 164 9.23 13.86 0.35
CA GLN A 164 10.03 12.61 0.27
C GLN A 164 11.54 12.83 0.01
N SER A 165 11.99 14.09 -0.08
CA SER A 165 13.41 14.41 -0.29
C SER A 165 14.12 14.68 1.05
N SER A 166 14.24 13.66 1.89
CA SER A 166 15.11 13.69 3.07
C SER A 166 15.90 12.39 3.13
N ASN A 167 17.01 12.35 2.40
CA ASN A 167 18.17 11.53 2.72
C ASN A 167 19.33 12.50 2.93
#